data_AF-A0A059F6L3-F1
#
_entry.id   AF-A0A059F6L3-F1
#
_cell.length_a   1.000
_cell.length_b   1.000
_cell.length_c   1.000
_cell.angle_alpha   90.00
_cell.angle_beta   90.00
_cell.angle_gamma   90.00
#
_symmetry.space_group_name_H-M   'P 1'
#
loop_
_entity.id
_entity.type
_entity.pdbx_description
1 polymer ?
#
loop_
_entity_poly.entity_id
_entity_poly.type
_entity_poly.pdbx_seq_one_letter_code
_entity_poly.pdbx_strand_id
1 'polypeptide(L)' 'MIVEDIRLKTWRKFSAKEKVRIVPEGLRGEYSIAEPCRREGIAQGLYYTWSKEFLEAWLEDRRSGAGHV' A
#
# COMPACT_ATOMS: atom_id res chain seq x y z
N MET A 1 -28.89 0.92 11.58
CA MET A 1 -27.88 0.32 10.69
C MET A 1 -26.58 1.08 10.92
N ILE A 2 -25.69 0.52 11.72
CA ILE A 2 -24.50 1.19 12.29
C ILE A 2 -23.33 0.94 11.34
N VAL A 3 -23.22 1.70 10.25
CA VAL A 3 -22.15 1.49 9.24
C VAL A 3 -21.36 2.76 8.94
N GLU A 4 -21.75 3.92 9.49
CA GLU A 4 -21.14 5.20 9.10
C GLU A 4 -20.05 5.70 10.08
N ASP A 5 -20.02 5.22 11.32
CA ASP A 5 -19.10 5.74 12.35
C ASP A 5 -17.72 5.04 12.40
N ILE A 6 -17.57 3.90 11.72
CA ILE A 6 -16.30 3.13 11.71
C ILE A 6 -15.28 3.75 10.73
N ARG A 7 -15.72 4.64 9.83
CA ARG A 7 -14.91 5.15 8.71
C ARG A 7 -13.93 6.28 9.06
N LEU A 8 -13.97 6.85 10.26
CA LEU A 8 -13.28 8.11 10.54
C LEU A 8 -12.03 8.05 11.43
N LYS A 9 -11.56 6.86 11.85
CA LYS A 9 -10.25 6.72 12.52
C LYS A 9 -9.11 6.26 11.63
N THR A 10 -9.41 5.66 10.48
CA THR A 10 -8.42 5.18 9.50
C THR A 10 -8.24 6.09 8.29
N TRP A 11 -9.11 7.10 8.13
CA TRP A 11 -9.09 7.96 6.94
C TRP A 11 -8.21 9.20 7.11
N ARG A 12 -6.96 9.00 7.56
CA ARG A 12 -5.93 10.00 7.31
C ARG A 12 -5.73 10.02 5.79
N LYS A 13 -5.94 11.18 5.14
CA LYS A 13 -5.68 11.31 3.69
C LYS A 13 -4.17 11.25 3.49
N PHE A 14 -3.63 10.05 3.26
CA PHE A 14 -2.25 9.89 2.86
C PHE A 14 -2.09 10.45 1.45
N SER A 15 -1.15 11.37 1.29
CA SER A 15 -0.78 11.87 -0.02
C SER A 15 -0.13 10.76 -0.84
N ALA A 16 -0.21 10.86 -2.17
CA ALA A 16 0.51 9.95 -3.06
C ALA A 16 2.00 9.86 -2.70
N LYS A 17 2.59 10.98 -2.22
CA LYS A 17 3.98 11.07 -1.75
C LYS A 17 4.28 10.21 -0.52
N GLU A 18 3.32 10.02 0.38
CA GLU A 18 3.47 9.14 1.55
C GLU A 18 3.32 7.67 1.11
N LYS A 19 2.33 7.37 0.27
CA LYS A 19 2.10 6.02 -0.28
C LYS A 19 3.33 5.48 -1.02
N VAL A 20 3.99 6.29 -1.86
CA VAL A 20 5.20 5.87 -2.61
C VAL A 20 6.47 5.77 -1.78
N ARG A 21 6.51 6.32 -0.56
CA ARG A 21 7.64 6.09 0.36
C ARG A 21 7.49 4.76 1.09
N ILE A 22 6.28 4.48 1.57
CA ILE A 22 6.01 3.39 2.51
C ILE A 22 5.90 2.03 1.82
N VAL A 23 5.25 1.95 0.66
CA VAL A 23 5.02 0.69 -0.07
C VAL A 23 6.33 0.02 -0.53
N PRO A 24 7.30 0.72 -1.18
CA PRO A 24 8.54 0.07 -1.59
C PRO A 24 9.45 -0.30 -0.42
N GLU A 25 9.43 0.46 0.69
CA GLU A 25 10.20 0.11 1.90
C GLU A 25 9.75 -1.25 2.48
N GLY A 26 8.45 -1.53 2.51
CA GLY A 26 7.96 -2.83 2.99
C GLY A 26 8.01 -3.95 1.95
N LEU A 27 8.06 -3.64 0.65
CA LEU A 27 8.31 -4.64 -0.41
C LEU A 27 9.76 -5.12 -0.47
N ARG A 28 10.72 -4.31 0.02
CA ARG A 28 12.15 -4.68 0.04
C ARG A 28 12.47 -5.83 1.00
N GLY A 29 11.53 -6.18 1.90
CA GLY A 29 11.65 -7.33 2.81
C GLY A 29 12.61 -7.13 3.99
N GLU A 30 13.23 -5.96 4.11
CA GLU A 30 14.15 -5.61 5.20
C GLU A 30 13.43 -5.37 6.53
N TYR A 31 12.17 -4.94 6.49
CA TYR A 31 11.32 -4.67 7.66
C TYR A 31 9.96 -5.31 7.49
N SER A 32 9.43 -5.92 8.55
CA SER A 32 8.07 -6.47 8.55
C SER A 32 7.06 -5.34 8.36
N ILE A 33 6.00 -5.56 7.58
CA ILE A 33 4.94 -4.58 7.28
C ILE A 33 4.36 -3.90 8.53
N ALA A 34 4.42 -4.58 9.68
CA ALA A 34 4.00 -4.05 10.97
C ALA A 34 4.85 -2.87 11.48
N GLU A 35 6.09 -2.71 11.03
CA GLU A 35 6.98 -1.62 11.46
C GLU A 35 6.64 -0.29 10.76
N PRO A 36 6.56 -0.23 9.41
CA PRO A 36 6.12 0.98 8.71
C PRO A 36 4.69 1.36 9.10
N CYS A 37 3.80 0.38 9.28
CA CYS A 37 2.43 0.63 9.71
C CYS A 37 2.36 1.29 11.10
N ARG A 38 3.23 0.89 12.04
CA ARG A 38 3.30 1.49 13.38
C ARG A 38 3.93 2.87 13.37
N ARG A 39 4.98 3.07 12.58
CA ARG A 39 5.71 4.35 12.48
C ARG A 39 4.86 5.46 11.87
N GLU A 40 4.13 5.12 10.81
CA GLU A 40 3.35 6.07 10.01
C GLU A 40 1.87 6.14 10.45
N GLY A 41 1.45 5.26 11.36
CA GLY A 41 0.06 5.16 11.83
C GLY A 41 -0.90 4.62 10.76
N ILE A 42 -0.41 3.74 9.88
CA ILE A 42 -1.20 3.08 8.84
C ILE A 42 -1.80 1.80 9.38
N ALA A 43 -3.09 1.59 9.10
CA ALA A 43 -3.70 0.29 9.34
C ALA A 43 -3.12 -0.75 8.37
N GLN A 44 -2.71 -1.91 8.89
CA GLN A 44 -2.15 -2.99 8.07
C GLN A 44 -3.08 -3.37 6.91
N GLY A 45 -4.40 -3.36 7.11
CA GLY A 45 -5.37 -3.60 6.04
C GLY A 45 -5.25 -2.62 4.87
N LEU A 46 -5.01 -1.34 5.14
CA LEU A 46 -4.79 -0.32 4.11
C LEU A 46 -3.46 -0.53 3.37
N TYR A 47 -2.41 -0.92 4.10
CA TYR A 47 -1.12 -1.27 3.50
C TYR A 47 -1.26 -2.46 2.54
N TYR A 48 -1.98 -3.52 2.93
CA TYR A 48 -2.20 -4.67 2.06
C TYR A 48 -2.94 -4.30 0.78
N THR A 49 -3.96 -3.46 0.85
CA THR A 49 -4.66 -2.94 -0.33
C THR A 49 -3.69 -2.21 -1.27
N TRP A 50 -2.86 -1.30 -0.73
CA TRP A 50 -1.90 -0.56 -1.53
C TRP A 50 -0.78 -1.42 -2.11
N SER A 51 -0.27 -2.36 -1.33
CA SER A 51 0.75 -3.31 -1.77
C SER A 51 0.24 -4.18 -2.91
N LYS A 52 -1.04 -4.58 -2.86
CA LYS A 52 -1.66 -5.35 -3.93
C LYS A 52 -1.77 -4.53 -5.21
N GLU A 53 -2.33 -3.32 -5.15
CA GLU A 53 -2.44 -2.43 -6.32
C GLU A 53 -1.07 -2.14 -6.95
N PHE A 54 -0.05 -1.92 -6.12
CA PHE A 54 1.31 -1.65 -6.57
C PHE A 54 1.92 -2.87 -7.27
N LEU A 55 1.76 -4.07 -6.69
CA LEU A 55 2.26 -5.30 -7.28
C LEU A 55 1.50 -5.67 -8.56
N GLU A 56 0.18 -5.47 -8.60
CA GLU A 56 -0.64 -5.70 -9.80
C GLU A 56 -0.20 -4.77 -10.94
N ALA A 57 0.02 -3.47 -10.67
CA ALA A 57 0.55 -2.54 -11.66
C ALA A 57 1.95 -2.95 -12.16
N TRP A 58 2.81 -3.45 -11.25
CA TRP A 58 4.14 -3.98 -11.61
C TRP A 58 4.08 -5.26 -12.46
N LEU A 59 3.14 -6.15 -12.13
CA LEU A 59 2.93 -7.38 -12.88
C LEU A 59 2.33 -7.09 -14.26
N GLU A 60 1.45 -6.10 -14.36
CA GLU A 60 0.87 -5.64 -15.63
C GLU A 60 1.91 -4.93 -16.51
N ASP A 61 2.80 -4.13 -15.94
CA ASP A 61 3.94 -3.54 -16.63
C ASP A 61 4.87 -4.63 -17.20
N ARG A 62 5.24 -5.64 -16.37
CA ARG A 62 6.04 -6.79 -16.84
C ARG A 62 5.33 -7.62 -17.91
N ARG A 63 3.99 -7.71 -17.85
CA ARG A 63 3.20 -8.42 -18.86
C ARG A 63 3.11 -7.64 -20.16
N SER A 64 3.05 -6.31 -20.09
CA SER A 64 3.11 -5.40 -21.23
C SER A 64 4.51 -5.35 -21.87
N GLY A 65 5.56 -5.61 -21.10
CA GLY A 65 6.94 -5.72 -21.57
C GLY A 65 7.29 -7.04 -22.31
N ALA A 66 6.43 -8.06 -22.27
CA ALA A 66 6.67 -9.35 -22.94
C ALA A 66 6.34 -9.35 -24.45
N GLY A 67 6.29 -8.17 -25.08
CA GLY A 67 6.04 -7.98 -26.52
C GLY A 67 7.05 -7.06 -27.22
N HIS A 68 8.22 -6.81 -26.62
CA HIS A 68 9.30 -6.06 -27.27
C HIS A 68 10.68 -6.66 -26.94
N VAL A 69 10.92 -7.87 -27.45
CA VAL A 69 12.25 -8.36 -27.83
C VAL A 69 12.09 -9.29 -29.03
#